data_AF-A0A9X3EJJ6-F1
#
_entry.id   AF-A0A9X3EJJ6-F1
#
_cell.length_a   1.000
_cell.length_b   1.000
_cell.length_c   1.000
_cell.angle_alpha   90.00
_cell.angle_beta   90.00
_cell.angle_gamma   90.00
#
_symmetry.space_group_name_H-M   'P 1'
#
loop_
_entity.id
_entity.type
_entity.pdbx_description
1 polymer ?
#
loop_
_entity_poly.entity_id
_entity_poly.type
_entity_poly.pdbx_seq_one_letter_code
_entity_poly.pdbx_strand_id
1 'polypeptide(L)'
;MKHLTMRRLALSLLMLPAMSAGTAMADVAYVSNEKDNSISVIDLKTLEVVETIEVGQRPRGITLSKDQTQLYVCASDDDTVQVVDLATKKVIENLPSGEDPEQFALHPDGKHLYIANEEDAIVTVVDVDSRSVTAQIEVGVEPEGMTVSPDGKLAVNTSETTSMLHWIDTEQKHLVHNTKVDQRPRHVVFSHDGKELWASSEIGGTVAIIDVATKEITHKINFEIRGIHPDKVQPVGVELSQDGKLAFVALGPANHIAVVDAKTYKVIDYLLVGRRVWHMAFSPDEKLLLTTNGISGDVSVIDVEKRKVVKSIKVGRYPWGLAVKAD
;
A
#
# COMPACT_ATOMS: atom_id res chain seq x y z
N MET A 1 87.67 18.46 5.51
CA MET A 1 87.58 17.25 6.37
C MET A 1 87.24 17.75 7.78
N LYS A 2 86.11 17.48 8.43
CA LYS A 2 85.06 16.46 8.29
C LYS A 2 83.68 17.09 8.59
N HIS A 3 82.66 16.46 8.03
CA HIS A 3 81.31 16.98 7.77
C HIS A 3 80.40 17.13 9.00
N LEU A 4 79.65 18.23 8.96
CA LEU A 4 78.44 18.54 9.73
C LEU A 4 77.33 17.55 9.33
N THR A 5 76.79 16.76 10.27
CA THR A 5 75.62 15.89 10.02
C THR A 5 74.42 16.43 10.79
N MET A 6 73.61 17.22 10.10
CA MET A 6 72.25 17.60 10.51
C MET A 6 71.34 16.37 10.38
N ARG A 7 70.89 15.80 11.49
CA ARG A 7 69.80 14.82 11.50
C ARG A 7 68.48 15.56 11.31
N ARG A 8 67.90 15.46 10.11
CA ARG A 8 66.52 15.86 9.84
C ARG A 8 65.58 14.87 10.53
N LEU A 9 64.82 15.36 11.52
CA LEU A 9 63.70 14.63 12.11
C LEU A 9 62.53 14.73 11.12
N ALA A 10 62.25 13.66 10.38
CA ALA A 10 61.08 13.58 9.51
C ALA A 10 59.85 13.31 10.39
N LEU A 11 58.99 14.31 10.56
CA LEU A 11 57.68 14.16 11.20
C LEU A 11 56.73 13.51 10.18
N SER A 12 56.56 12.19 10.26
CA SER A 12 55.58 11.46 9.45
C SER A 12 54.18 11.72 9.98
N LEU A 13 53.44 12.60 9.29
CA LEU A 13 52.02 12.85 9.53
C LEU A 13 51.23 11.63 9.05
N LEU A 14 50.76 10.78 9.96
CA LEU A 14 49.79 9.74 9.63
C LEU A 14 48.44 10.41 9.36
N MET A 15 48.08 10.55 8.08
CA MET A 15 46.69 10.78 7.67
C MET A 15 45.90 9.49 7.91
N LEU A 16 45.02 9.51 8.92
CA LEU A 16 43.95 8.50 9.03
C LEU A 16 42.97 8.71 7.86
N PRO A 17 42.56 7.64 7.16
CA PRO A 17 41.44 7.74 6.24
C PRO A 17 40.18 8.01 7.07
N ALA A 18 39.56 9.16 6.86
CA ALA A 18 38.20 9.40 7.30
C ALA A 18 37.30 8.43 6.53
N MET A 19 36.91 7.33 7.18
CA MET A 19 35.82 6.48 6.73
C MET A 19 34.58 7.37 6.73
N SER A 20 34.21 7.89 5.56
CA SER A 20 32.87 8.39 5.33
C SER A 20 31.94 7.21 5.53
N ALA A 21 31.38 7.11 6.74
CA ALA A 21 30.22 6.27 6.99
C ALA A 21 29.12 6.84 6.09
N GLY A 22 28.98 6.28 4.90
CA GLY A 22 27.74 6.44 4.14
C GLY A 22 26.65 5.98 5.10
N THR A 23 25.76 6.89 5.47
CA THR A 23 24.49 6.51 6.04
C THR A 23 23.82 5.64 4.98
N ALA A 24 23.93 4.32 5.12
CA ALA A 24 23.01 3.41 4.45
C ALA A 24 21.62 3.95 4.77
N MET A 25 20.85 4.32 3.74
CA MET A 25 19.54 4.86 3.99
C MET A 25 18.72 3.70 4.53
N ALA A 26 17.97 3.92 5.60
CA ALA A 26 17.12 2.86 6.11
C ALA A 26 15.95 2.65 5.13
N ASP A 27 15.47 1.42 5.00
CA ASP A 27 14.15 1.17 4.43
C ASP A 27 13.12 2.01 5.22
N VAL A 28 12.21 2.65 4.50
CA VAL A 28 11.23 3.56 5.10
C VAL A 28 9.81 3.18 4.70
N ALA A 29 8.88 3.28 5.64
CA ALA A 29 7.45 3.23 5.38
C ALA A 29 6.86 4.64 5.39
N TYR A 30 6.01 4.92 4.42
CA TYR A 30 5.19 6.11 4.32
C TYR A 30 3.75 5.74 4.69
N VAL A 31 3.11 6.55 5.52
CA VAL A 31 1.76 6.28 6.05
C VAL A 31 0.90 7.52 5.91
N SER A 32 -0.19 7.44 5.16
CA SER A 32 -1.14 8.55 5.01
C SER A 32 -2.01 8.70 6.25
N ASN A 33 -2.17 9.93 6.73
CA ASN A 33 -2.95 10.27 7.93
C ASN A 33 -4.15 11.15 7.53
N GLU A 34 -5.32 10.54 7.35
CA GLU A 34 -6.51 11.20 6.78
C GLU A 34 -6.87 12.50 7.51
N LYS A 35 -6.84 12.51 8.85
CA LYS A 35 -7.29 13.67 9.64
C LYS A 35 -6.22 14.73 9.89
N ASP A 36 -4.98 14.44 9.50
CA ASP A 36 -3.84 15.34 9.70
C ASP A 36 -3.30 15.90 8.39
N ASN A 37 -3.85 15.50 7.24
CA ASN A 37 -3.39 15.96 5.92
C ASN A 37 -1.88 15.80 5.73
N SER A 38 -1.34 14.69 6.23
CA SER A 38 0.09 14.45 6.28
C SER A 38 0.45 13.00 6.04
N ILE A 39 1.71 12.75 5.69
CA ILE A 39 2.33 11.44 5.61
C ILE A 39 3.33 11.30 6.77
N SER A 40 3.20 10.27 7.60
CA SER A 40 4.24 9.89 8.56
C SER A 40 5.29 9.01 7.88
N VAL A 41 6.56 9.30 8.10
CA VAL A 41 7.70 8.51 7.60
C VAL A 41 8.30 7.72 8.76
N ILE A 42 8.33 6.39 8.63
CA ILE A 42 8.83 5.46 9.63
C ILE A 42 10.13 4.85 9.13
N ASP A 43 11.20 4.95 9.91
CA ASP A 43 12.44 4.20 9.67
C ASP A 43 12.23 2.75 10.12
N LEU A 44 12.37 1.79 9.22
CA LEU A 44 12.05 0.37 9.49
C LEU A 44 13.11 -0.34 10.34
N LYS A 45 14.30 0.25 10.50
CA LYS A 45 15.36 -0.31 11.34
C LYS A 45 15.15 0.04 12.81
N THR A 46 14.76 1.28 13.10
CA THR A 46 14.50 1.80 14.44
C THR A 46 13.04 1.60 14.86
N LEU A 47 12.15 1.46 13.87
CA LEU A 47 10.70 1.42 14.04
C LEU A 47 10.19 2.67 14.76
N GLU A 48 10.64 3.83 14.30
CA GLU A 48 10.30 5.15 14.83
C GLU A 48 9.90 6.09 13.69
N VAL A 49 8.98 7.03 13.98
CA VAL A 49 8.65 8.10 13.05
C VAL A 49 9.83 9.08 13.03
N VAL A 50 10.42 9.28 11.86
CA VAL A 50 11.57 10.16 11.66
C VAL A 50 11.20 11.48 11.00
N GLU A 51 10.05 11.54 10.32
CA GLU A 51 9.61 12.73 9.59
C GLU A 51 8.09 12.72 9.38
N THR A 52 7.53 13.90 9.15
CA THR A 52 6.15 14.11 8.70
C THR A 52 6.16 15.04 7.50
N ILE A 53 5.44 14.67 6.43
CA ILE A 53 5.33 15.43 5.19
C ILE A 53 3.90 15.96 5.08
N GLU A 54 3.74 17.27 4.94
CA GLU A 54 2.42 17.88 4.69
C GLU A 54 1.99 17.61 3.25
N VAL A 55 0.72 17.22 3.07
CA VAL A 55 0.09 16.94 1.77
C VAL A 55 -1.31 17.55 1.72
N GLY A 56 -2.06 17.25 0.66
CA GLY A 56 -3.44 17.67 0.47
C GLY A 56 -4.43 17.07 1.48
N GLN A 57 -5.69 17.45 1.34
CA GLN A 57 -6.76 17.10 2.27
C GLN A 57 -7.14 15.62 2.18
N ARG A 58 -7.35 15.00 3.35
CA ARG A 58 -7.79 13.60 3.51
C ARG A 58 -6.95 12.61 2.70
N PRO A 59 -5.64 12.49 2.95
CA PRO A 59 -4.79 11.59 2.19
C PRO A 59 -5.13 10.13 2.49
N ARG A 60 -5.37 9.33 1.43
CA ARG A 60 -5.72 7.90 1.53
C ARG A 60 -4.77 7.00 0.76
N GLY A 61 -5.14 6.57 -0.45
CA GLY A 61 -4.31 5.70 -1.29
C GLY A 61 -2.93 6.31 -1.53
N ILE A 62 -1.87 5.54 -1.30
CA ILE A 62 -0.49 5.95 -1.57
C ILE A 62 0.27 4.83 -2.27
N THR A 63 1.16 5.18 -3.21
CA THR A 63 2.09 4.23 -3.83
C THR A 63 3.36 4.94 -4.28
N LEU A 64 4.46 4.19 -4.39
CA LEU A 64 5.72 4.71 -4.91
C LEU A 64 5.71 4.71 -6.44
N SER A 65 6.43 5.67 -7.03
CA SER A 65 6.84 5.57 -8.43
C SER A 65 7.69 4.31 -8.63
N LYS A 66 7.76 3.84 -9.87
CA LYS A 66 8.50 2.62 -10.22
C LYS A 66 9.99 2.67 -9.85
N ASP A 67 10.59 3.85 -9.92
CA ASP A 67 11.98 4.11 -9.51
C ASP A 67 12.14 4.48 -8.03
N GLN A 68 11.03 4.51 -7.27
CA GLN A 68 10.95 4.84 -5.85
C GLN A 68 11.51 6.24 -5.49
N THR A 69 11.50 7.18 -6.43
CA THR A 69 11.93 8.57 -6.20
C THR A 69 10.77 9.48 -5.83
N GLN A 70 9.53 9.09 -6.15
CA GLN A 70 8.31 9.84 -5.88
C GLN A 70 7.30 8.98 -5.11
N LEU A 71 6.44 9.64 -4.34
CA LEU A 71 5.27 9.04 -3.71
C LEU A 71 4.02 9.72 -4.28
N TYR A 72 3.14 8.93 -4.88
CA TYR A 72 1.80 9.35 -5.28
C TYR A 72 0.86 9.24 -4.08
N VAL A 73 -0.01 10.23 -3.90
CA VAL A 73 -0.94 10.32 -2.77
C VAL A 73 -2.30 10.81 -3.26
N CYS A 74 -3.37 10.03 -3.05
CA CYS A 74 -4.74 10.52 -3.22
C CYS A 74 -4.98 11.58 -2.15
N ALA A 75 -5.18 12.83 -2.54
CA ALA A 75 -5.72 13.87 -1.67
C ALA A 75 -7.21 13.97 -2.00
N SER A 76 -8.00 13.12 -1.35
CA SER A 76 -9.38 12.81 -1.74
C SER A 76 -10.27 14.04 -1.74
N ASP A 77 -10.22 14.85 -0.69
CA ASP A 77 -11.02 16.09 -0.58
C ASP A 77 -10.49 17.25 -1.45
N ASP A 78 -9.34 17.08 -2.12
CA ASP A 78 -8.77 18.03 -3.09
C ASP A 78 -9.01 17.60 -4.55
N ASP A 79 -9.64 16.45 -4.80
CA ASP A 79 -9.89 15.87 -6.13
C ASP A 79 -8.61 15.68 -6.98
N THR A 80 -7.48 15.36 -6.34
CA THR A 80 -6.19 15.19 -7.02
C THR A 80 -5.38 14.01 -6.51
N VAL A 81 -4.45 13.55 -7.34
CA VAL A 81 -3.31 12.74 -6.87
C VAL A 81 -2.08 13.63 -6.79
N GLN A 82 -1.57 13.86 -5.58
CA GLN A 82 -0.36 14.62 -5.36
C GLN A 82 0.89 13.78 -5.59
N VAL A 83 1.93 14.39 -6.17
CA VAL A 83 3.24 13.79 -6.36
C VAL A 83 4.20 14.41 -5.36
N VAL A 84 4.72 13.61 -4.44
CA VAL A 84 5.73 14.01 -3.46
C VAL A 84 7.10 13.56 -3.93
N ASP A 85 8.05 14.49 -4.06
CA ASP A 85 9.45 14.16 -4.31
C ASP A 85 10.11 13.69 -3.00
N LEU A 86 10.64 12.46 -2.99
CA LEU A 86 11.15 11.83 -1.77
C LEU A 86 12.54 12.32 -1.36
N ALA A 87 13.26 13.05 -2.21
CA ALA A 87 14.55 13.65 -1.85
C ALA A 87 14.34 14.97 -1.10
N THR A 88 13.42 15.80 -1.58
CA THR A 88 13.12 17.14 -1.04
C THR A 88 11.97 17.13 -0.05
N LYS A 89 11.18 16.05 0.01
CA LYS A 89 10.02 15.85 0.90
C LYS A 89 8.94 16.89 0.67
N LYS A 90 8.70 17.23 -0.59
CA LYS A 90 7.73 18.26 -0.99
C LYS A 90 6.78 17.72 -2.05
N VAL A 91 5.53 18.15 -1.96
CA VAL A 91 4.60 18.07 -3.08
C VAL A 91 5.16 18.92 -4.22
N ILE A 92 5.42 18.29 -5.35
CA ILE A 92 5.98 18.93 -6.54
C ILE A 92 4.93 19.12 -7.63
N GLU A 93 3.89 18.28 -7.67
CA GLU A 93 2.88 18.27 -8.72
C GLU A 93 1.53 17.76 -8.21
N ASN A 94 0.45 18.15 -8.90
CA ASN A 94 -0.88 17.56 -8.76
C ASN A 94 -1.25 16.92 -10.11
N LEU A 95 -1.52 15.62 -10.10
CA LEU A 95 -2.10 14.91 -11.24
C LEU A 95 -3.62 15.08 -11.21
N PRO A 96 -4.26 15.22 -12.39
CA PRO A 96 -5.71 15.32 -12.47
C PRO A 96 -6.38 14.04 -11.97
N SER A 97 -7.60 14.16 -11.47
CA SER A 97 -8.49 13.05 -11.13
C SER A 97 -9.94 13.43 -11.41
N GLY A 98 -10.89 12.54 -11.11
CA GLY A 98 -12.29 12.88 -10.84
C GLY A 98 -12.53 13.21 -9.37
N GLU A 99 -13.79 13.35 -8.98
CA GLU A 99 -14.21 13.66 -7.61
C GLU A 99 -13.90 12.50 -6.65
N ASP A 100 -13.45 12.82 -5.43
CA ASP A 100 -13.14 11.91 -4.33
C ASP A 100 -12.28 10.68 -4.73
N PRO A 101 -11.01 10.88 -5.16
CA PRO A 101 -10.12 9.76 -5.46
C PRO A 101 -9.75 8.96 -4.20
N GLU A 102 -9.96 7.65 -4.22
CA GLU A 102 -9.83 6.78 -3.04
C GLU A 102 -8.55 5.91 -3.07
N GLN A 103 -8.54 4.82 -3.84
CA GLN A 103 -7.33 4.09 -4.21
C GLN A 103 -6.96 4.27 -5.68
N PHE A 104 -5.69 4.06 -5.98
CA PHE A 104 -5.20 3.91 -7.34
C PHE A 104 -4.24 2.74 -7.45
N ALA A 105 -3.91 2.37 -8.68
CA ALA A 105 -2.83 1.45 -8.99
C ALA A 105 -1.97 1.99 -10.13
N LEU A 106 -0.65 1.99 -9.92
CA LEU A 106 0.33 2.30 -10.95
C LEU A 106 0.54 1.07 -11.81
N HIS A 107 0.32 1.22 -13.12
CA HIS A 107 0.55 0.16 -14.08
C HIS A 107 2.06 -0.20 -14.12
N PRO A 108 2.44 -1.48 -14.36
CA PRO A 108 3.85 -1.91 -14.38
C PRO A 108 4.78 -1.19 -15.38
N ASP A 109 4.23 -0.49 -16.37
CA ASP A 109 5.01 0.40 -17.25
C ASP A 109 5.56 1.64 -16.53
N GLY A 110 5.03 1.97 -15.35
CA GLY A 110 5.39 3.13 -14.55
C GLY A 110 4.80 4.45 -15.05
N LYS A 111 3.87 4.41 -16.01
CA LYS A 111 3.36 5.60 -16.71
C LYS A 111 1.89 5.84 -16.51
N HIS A 112 1.08 4.77 -16.46
CA HIS A 112 -0.36 4.90 -16.36
C HIS A 112 -0.83 4.65 -14.93
N LEU A 113 -1.50 5.64 -14.34
CA LEU A 113 -2.14 5.54 -13.03
C LEU A 113 -3.64 5.37 -13.21
N TYR A 114 -4.20 4.27 -12.70
CA TYR A 114 -5.63 3.99 -12.69
C TYR A 114 -6.18 4.42 -11.34
N ILE A 115 -7.14 5.35 -11.31
CA ILE A 115 -7.62 5.99 -10.08
C ILE A 115 -9.12 5.72 -9.96
N ALA A 116 -9.55 5.19 -8.81
CA ALA A 116 -10.97 5.05 -8.48
C ALA A 116 -11.50 6.38 -7.94
N ASN A 117 -12.54 6.93 -8.59
CA ASN A 117 -13.18 8.20 -8.22
C ASN A 117 -14.57 7.92 -7.65
N GLU A 118 -14.70 7.97 -6.33
CA GLU A 118 -15.83 7.40 -5.59
C GLU A 118 -17.16 8.09 -5.95
N GLU A 119 -17.17 9.42 -5.99
CA GLU A 119 -18.39 10.20 -6.23
C GLU A 119 -18.83 10.20 -7.71
N ASP A 120 -17.88 10.04 -8.65
CA ASP A 120 -18.15 10.07 -10.09
C ASP A 120 -18.60 8.71 -10.67
N ALA A 121 -18.41 7.60 -9.94
CA ALA A 121 -18.59 6.24 -10.46
C ALA A 121 -17.75 5.96 -11.73
N ILE A 122 -16.52 6.49 -11.76
CA ILE A 122 -15.56 6.27 -12.86
C ILE A 122 -14.20 5.81 -12.35
N VAL A 123 -13.44 5.24 -13.29
CA VAL A 123 -12.00 5.06 -13.17
C VAL A 123 -11.32 6.04 -14.12
N THR A 124 -10.51 6.96 -13.57
CA THR A 124 -9.70 7.89 -14.37
C THR A 124 -8.32 7.30 -14.62
N VAL A 125 -7.87 7.29 -15.88
CA VAL A 125 -6.52 6.82 -16.26
C VAL A 125 -5.64 8.00 -16.63
N VAL A 126 -4.60 8.24 -15.84
CA VAL A 126 -3.68 9.37 -16.03
C VAL A 126 -2.32 8.88 -16.51
N ASP A 127 -1.76 9.55 -17.52
CA ASP A 127 -0.34 9.42 -17.85
C ASP A 127 0.46 10.37 -16.94
N VAL A 128 1.32 9.82 -16.09
CA VAL A 128 2.01 10.58 -15.02
C VAL A 128 3.11 11.51 -15.57
N ASP A 129 3.67 11.19 -16.75
CA ASP A 129 4.74 11.98 -17.38
C ASP A 129 4.15 13.26 -18.00
N SER A 130 3.10 13.10 -18.80
CA SER A 130 2.38 14.19 -19.47
C SER A 130 1.33 14.87 -18.60
N ARG A 131 0.97 14.24 -17.47
CA ARG A 131 -0.01 14.71 -16.48
C ARG A 131 -1.39 14.91 -17.08
N SER A 132 -1.75 14.03 -18.01
CA SER A 132 -2.98 14.14 -18.78
C SER A 132 -3.88 12.95 -18.53
N VAL A 133 -5.20 13.20 -18.50
CA VAL A 133 -6.21 12.15 -18.49
C VAL A 133 -6.22 11.50 -19.88
N THR A 134 -5.95 10.20 -19.91
CA THR A 134 -5.90 9.40 -21.15
C THR A 134 -7.15 8.56 -21.37
N ALA A 135 -7.93 8.31 -20.32
CA ALA A 135 -9.25 7.69 -20.39
C ALA A 135 -10.06 7.99 -19.11
N GLN A 136 -11.38 7.91 -19.24
CA GLN A 136 -12.33 7.80 -18.14
C GLN A 136 -13.23 6.61 -18.44
N ILE A 137 -13.36 5.69 -17.49
CA ILE A 137 -14.04 4.42 -17.67
C ILE A 137 -15.18 4.36 -16.67
N GLU A 138 -16.42 4.33 -17.16
CA GLU A 138 -17.59 4.18 -16.29
C GLU A 138 -17.55 2.83 -15.56
N VAL A 139 -17.82 2.84 -14.26
CA VAL A 139 -17.89 1.65 -13.41
C VAL A 139 -19.17 1.69 -12.55
N GLY A 140 -19.24 0.88 -11.49
CA GLY A 140 -20.33 0.93 -10.54
C GLY A 140 -20.19 2.07 -9.53
N VAL A 141 -21.28 2.35 -8.81
CA VAL A 141 -21.37 3.37 -7.75
C VAL A 141 -20.39 3.09 -6.61
N GLU A 142 -19.76 4.17 -6.11
CA GLU A 142 -18.75 4.18 -5.05
C GLU A 142 -17.56 3.27 -5.37
N PRO A 143 -16.81 3.52 -6.46
CA PRO A 143 -15.59 2.79 -6.72
C PRO A 143 -14.50 3.17 -5.71
N GLU A 144 -13.79 2.18 -5.18
CA GLU A 144 -12.81 2.43 -4.11
C GLU A 144 -11.49 1.67 -4.35
N GLY A 145 -11.51 0.34 -4.26
CA GLY A 145 -10.34 -0.51 -4.46
C GLY A 145 -9.88 -0.54 -5.90
N MET A 146 -8.57 -0.57 -6.12
CA MET A 146 -7.97 -0.58 -7.45
C MET A 146 -6.69 -1.42 -7.49
N THR A 147 -6.51 -2.21 -8.54
CA THR A 147 -5.26 -2.96 -8.77
C THR A 147 -4.98 -3.16 -10.26
N VAL A 148 -3.72 -3.33 -10.62
CA VAL A 148 -3.27 -3.71 -11.97
C VAL A 148 -2.52 -5.04 -11.88
N SER A 149 -2.83 -5.95 -12.80
CA SER A 149 -2.21 -7.27 -12.91
C SER A 149 -0.69 -7.18 -13.11
N PRO A 150 0.09 -8.19 -12.67
CA PRO A 150 1.54 -8.17 -12.81
C PRO A 150 2.05 -8.05 -14.26
N ASP A 151 1.32 -8.59 -15.24
CA ASP A 151 1.65 -8.46 -16.67
C ASP A 151 1.12 -7.16 -17.30
N GLY A 152 0.41 -6.35 -16.53
CA GLY A 152 -0.13 -5.06 -16.90
C GLY A 152 -1.44 -5.11 -17.69
N LYS A 153 -1.91 -6.26 -18.18
CA LYS A 153 -2.97 -6.31 -19.20
C LYS A 153 -4.38 -6.05 -18.65
N LEU A 154 -4.57 -6.34 -17.38
CA LEU A 154 -5.84 -6.16 -16.68
C LEU A 154 -5.68 -5.20 -15.51
N ALA A 155 -6.66 -4.33 -15.33
CA ALA A 155 -6.91 -3.64 -14.07
C ALA A 155 -8.26 -4.10 -13.49
N VAL A 156 -8.41 -4.03 -12.17
CA VAL A 156 -9.67 -4.34 -11.51
C VAL A 156 -9.99 -3.26 -10.50
N ASN A 157 -11.21 -2.76 -10.56
CA ASN A 157 -11.78 -1.82 -9.60
C ASN A 157 -12.92 -2.48 -8.81
N THR A 158 -13.05 -2.17 -7.52
CA THR A 158 -14.23 -2.51 -6.72
C THR A 158 -15.23 -1.36 -6.78
N SER A 159 -16.53 -1.68 -6.74
CA SER A 159 -17.59 -0.70 -6.48
C SER A 159 -18.40 -1.15 -5.27
N GLU A 160 -18.35 -0.35 -4.19
CA GLU A 160 -18.88 -0.68 -2.87
C GLU A 160 -20.39 -0.96 -2.93
N THR A 161 -21.16 0.02 -3.41
CA THR A 161 -22.62 -0.02 -3.38
C THR A 161 -23.19 -1.02 -4.38
N THR A 162 -22.56 -1.22 -5.54
CA THR A 162 -23.04 -2.20 -6.54
C THR A 162 -22.65 -3.64 -6.20
N SER A 163 -21.68 -3.83 -5.30
CA SER A 163 -21.09 -5.12 -4.92
C SER A 163 -20.51 -5.86 -6.13
N MET A 164 -19.69 -5.16 -6.90
CA MET A 164 -19.10 -5.65 -8.15
C MET A 164 -17.59 -5.43 -8.18
N LEU A 165 -16.91 -6.29 -8.94
CA LEU A 165 -15.58 -6.08 -9.47
C LEU A 165 -15.68 -5.73 -10.95
N HIS A 166 -14.97 -4.70 -11.37
CA HIS A 166 -14.96 -4.16 -12.72
C HIS A 166 -13.62 -4.46 -13.38
N TRP A 167 -13.60 -5.37 -14.34
CA TRP A 167 -12.39 -5.79 -15.04
C TRP A 167 -12.18 -4.92 -16.27
N ILE A 168 -11.01 -4.31 -16.35
CA ILE A 168 -10.63 -3.33 -17.36
C ILE A 168 -9.47 -3.90 -18.16
N ASP A 169 -9.58 -3.88 -19.48
CA ASP A 169 -8.43 -4.09 -20.38
C ASP A 169 -7.62 -2.79 -20.44
N THR A 170 -6.34 -2.85 -20.08
CA THR A 170 -5.50 -1.65 -19.92
C THR A 170 -4.95 -1.12 -21.22
N GLU A 171 -4.89 -1.94 -22.27
CA GLU A 171 -4.45 -1.53 -23.61
C GLU A 171 -5.58 -0.76 -24.29
N GLN A 172 -6.80 -1.30 -24.21
CA GLN A 172 -7.99 -0.72 -24.83
C GLN A 172 -8.71 0.30 -23.93
N LYS A 173 -8.38 0.33 -22.63
CA LYS A 173 -8.92 1.26 -21.61
C LYS A 173 -10.45 1.23 -21.54
N HIS A 174 -11.02 0.03 -21.43
CA HIS A 174 -12.48 -0.17 -21.31
C HIS A 174 -12.80 -1.42 -20.50
N LEU A 175 -14.04 -1.49 -20.00
CA LEU A 175 -14.53 -2.64 -19.27
C LEU A 175 -14.68 -3.86 -20.19
N VAL A 176 -14.19 -5.01 -19.70
CA VAL A 176 -14.30 -6.30 -20.41
C VAL A 176 -15.15 -7.31 -19.65
N HIS A 177 -15.31 -7.17 -18.34
CA HIS A 177 -16.12 -8.09 -17.53
C HIS A 177 -16.51 -7.45 -16.20
N ASN A 178 -17.60 -7.93 -15.60
CA ASN A 178 -17.97 -7.58 -14.23
C ASN A 178 -18.27 -8.84 -13.41
N THR A 179 -17.67 -8.97 -12.24
CA THR A 179 -17.90 -10.10 -11.31
C THR A 179 -18.69 -9.63 -10.10
N LYS A 180 -19.82 -10.30 -9.80
CA LYS A 180 -20.61 -10.03 -8.59
C LYS A 180 -19.89 -10.60 -7.37
N VAL A 181 -19.70 -9.78 -6.33
CA VAL A 181 -19.11 -10.19 -5.05
C VAL A 181 -20.06 -9.88 -3.89
N ASP A 182 -19.64 -10.21 -2.66
CA ASP A 182 -20.43 -9.92 -1.48
C ASP A 182 -20.39 -8.42 -1.14
N GLN A 183 -21.25 -7.99 -0.22
CA GLN A 183 -21.55 -6.58 0.01
C GLN A 183 -20.33 -5.74 0.41
N ARG A 184 -20.26 -4.53 -0.16
CA ARG A 184 -19.24 -3.51 0.08
C ARG A 184 -17.80 -4.02 -0.15
N PRO A 185 -17.42 -4.32 -1.40
CA PRO A 185 -16.04 -4.67 -1.71
C PRO A 185 -15.10 -3.46 -1.55
N ARG A 186 -14.07 -3.60 -0.70
CA ARG A 186 -13.12 -2.52 -0.35
C ARG A 186 -11.82 -2.59 -1.13
N HIS A 187 -11.25 -3.79 -1.23
CA HIS A 187 -9.88 -3.94 -1.73
C HIS A 187 -9.76 -5.16 -2.64
N VAL A 188 -8.86 -5.04 -3.63
CA VAL A 188 -8.53 -6.10 -4.58
C VAL A 188 -7.03 -6.17 -4.77
N VAL A 189 -6.49 -7.38 -4.84
CA VAL A 189 -5.07 -7.62 -5.12
C VAL A 189 -4.90 -8.88 -5.96
N PHE A 190 -4.04 -8.81 -6.98
CA PHE A 190 -3.66 -10.00 -7.76
C PHE A 190 -2.63 -10.83 -6.99
N SER A 191 -2.66 -12.15 -7.17
CA SER A 191 -1.50 -12.98 -6.84
C SER A 191 -0.29 -12.54 -7.66
N HIS A 192 0.92 -12.71 -7.11
CA HIS A 192 2.16 -12.32 -7.81
C HIS A 192 2.37 -13.04 -9.15
N ASP A 193 1.79 -14.24 -9.32
CA ASP A 193 1.79 -14.95 -10.60
C ASP A 193 0.62 -14.57 -11.54
N GLY A 194 -0.23 -13.65 -11.11
CA GLY A 194 -1.34 -13.07 -11.89
C GLY A 194 -2.52 -14.01 -12.16
N LYS A 195 -2.56 -15.19 -11.53
CA LYS A 195 -3.59 -16.20 -11.80
C LYS A 195 -4.82 -16.08 -10.92
N GLU A 196 -4.67 -15.50 -9.74
CA GLU A 196 -5.77 -15.28 -8.80
C GLU A 196 -5.94 -13.79 -8.53
N LEU A 197 -7.18 -13.39 -8.27
CA LEU A 197 -7.52 -12.10 -7.71
C LEU A 197 -8.20 -12.34 -6.36
N TRP A 198 -7.75 -11.65 -5.32
CA TRP A 198 -8.32 -11.68 -3.99
C TRP A 198 -9.12 -10.38 -3.80
N ALA A 199 -10.40 -10.49 -3.47
CA ALA A 199 -11.30 -9.36 -3.30
C ALA A 199 -11.98 -9.39 -1.92
N SER A 200 -11.74 -8.39 -1.08
CA SER A 200 -12.42 -8.28 0.22
C SER A 200 -13.78 -7.63 0.07
N SER A 201 -14.77 -8.17 0.81
CA SER A 201 -16.11 -7.62 0.97
C SER A 201 -16.34 -7.31 2.45
N GLU A 202 -16.27 -6.03 2.82
CA GLU A 202 -16.27 -5.58 4.21
C GLU A 202 -17.56 -5.99 4.92
N ILE A 203 -18.71 -5.58 4.40
CA ILE A 203 -20.01 -5.91 5.00
C ILE A 203 -20.37 -7.37 4.75
N GLY A 204 -19.95 -7.92 3.61
CA GLY A 204 -20.08 -9.34 3.29
C GLY A 204 -19.35 -10.26 4.27
N GLY A 205 -18.32 -9.78 4.96
CA GLY A 205 -17.52 -10.58 5.90
C GLY A 205 -16.62 -11.62 5.24
N THR A 206 -16.35 -11.49 3.93
CA THR A 206 -15.66 -12.51 3.12
C THR A 206 -14.51 -11.93 2.31
N VAL A 207 -13.56 -12.80 1.95
CA VAL A 207 -12.63 -12.54 0.84
C VAL A 207 -12.92 -13.57 -0.26
N ALA A 208 -13.31 -13.10 -1.44
CA ALA A 208 -13.49 -13.95 -2.62
C ALA A 208 -12.15 -14.17 -3.31
N ILE A 209 -11.90 -15.41 -3.73
CA ILE A 209 -10.78 -15.78 -4.60
C ILE A 209 -11.34 -16.03 -5.99
N ILE A 210 -10.82 -15.32 -6.98
CA ILE A 210 -11.30 -15.33 -8.35
C ILE A 210 -10.18 -15.86 -9.25
N ASP A 211 -10.51 -16.82 -10.11
CA ASP A 211 -9.60 -17.25 -11.18
C ASP A 211 -9.56 -16.17 -12.27
N VAL A 212 -8.37 -15.65 -12.56
CA VAL A 212 -8.20 -14.52 -13.47
C VAL A 212 -8.51 -14.89 -14.91
N ALA A 213 -8.35 -16.14 -15.33
CA ALA A 213 -8.65 -16.53 -16.70
C ALA A 213 -10.16 -16.54 -16.96
N THR A 214 -10.92 -17.15 -16.05
CA THR A 214 -12.37 -17.38 -16.18
C THR A 214 -13.21 -16.28 -15.57
N LYS A 215 -12.66 -15.47 -14.65
CA LYS A 215 -13.36 -14.44 -13.86
C LYS A 215 -14.38 -15.01 -12.86
N GLU A 216 -14.33 -16.31 -12.62
CA GLU A 216 -15.23 -17.02 -11.72
C GLU A 216 -14.67 -17.10 -10.31
N ILE A 217 -15.55 -16.97 -9.32
CA ILE A 217 -15.19 -17.14 -7.91
C ILE A 217 -14.92 -18.63 -7.65
N THR A 218 -13.69 -18.99 -7.33
CA THR A 218 -13.27 -20.36 -7.02
C THR A 218 -13.37 -20.67 -5.52
N HIS A 219 -13.23 -19.64 -4.67
CA HIS A 219 -13.29 -19.81 -3.22
C HIS A 219 -13.83 -18.56 -2.52
N LYS A 220 -14.35 -18.75 -1.30
CA LYS A 220 -14.68 -17.66 -0.38
C LYS A 220 -14.14 -17.97 1.00
N ILE A 221 -13.26 -17.10 1.49
CA ILE A 221 -12.70 -17.18 2.82
C ILE A 221 -13.67 -16.49 3.78
N ASN A 222 -14.02 -17.19 4.86
CA ASN A 222 -14.80 -16.67 5.96
C ASN A 222 -13.90 -16.56 7.20
N PHE A 223 -14.24 -15.65 8.10
CA PHE A 223 -13.45 -15.37 9.29
C PHE A 223 -14.30 -15.53 10.55
N GLU A 224 -13.72 -16.14 11.58
CA GLU A 224 -14.37 -16.33 12.86
C GLU A 224 -13.37 -16.05 13.99
N ILE A 225 -13.64 -15.00 14.78
CA ILE A 225 -12.82 -14.66 15.95
C ILE A 225 -13.66 -14.92 17.20
N ARG A 226 -13.16 -15.79 18.08
CA ARG A 226 -13.84 -16.17 19.31
C ARG A 226 -14.17 -14.93 20.16
N GLY A 227 -15.46 -14.75 20.46
CA GLY A 227 -15.94 -13.66 21.32
C GLY A 227 -16.20 -12.35 20.57
N ILE A 228 -16.04 -12.32 19.26
CA ILE A 228 -16.40 -11.18 18.40
C ILE A 228 -17.61 -11.57 17.55
N HIS A 229 -18.61 -10.69 17.50
CA HIS A 229 -19.80 -10.93 16.67
C HIS A 229 -19.43 -10.90 15.18
N PRO A 230 -19.97 -11.80 14.33
CA PRO A 230 -19.66 -11.86 12.90
C PRO A 230 -19.74 -10.52 12.17
N ASP A 231 -20.75 -9.70 12.46
CA ASP A 231 -20.91 -8.36 11.86
C ASP A 231 -19.75 -7.38 12.13
N LYS A 232 -18.85 -7.67 13.08
CA LYS A 232 -17.64 -6.89 13.34
C LYS A 232 -16.41 -7.46 12.63
N VAL A 233 -16.49 -8.67 12.10
CA VAL A 233 -15.41 -9.36 11.41
C VAL A 233 -15.48 -9.00 9.91
N GLN A 234 -15.06 -7.77 9.62
CA GLN A 234 -15.21 -7.19 8.28
C GLN A 234 -13.83 -7.05 7.60
N PRO A 235 -13.55 -7.80 6.52
CA PRO A 235 -12.27 -7.74 5.83
C PRO A 235 -12.13 -6.48 4.97
N VAL A 236 -10.94 -5.89 5.00
CA VAL A 236 -10.58 -4.68 4.22
C VAL A 236 -9.29 -4.93 3.41
N GLY A 237 -8.14 -4.39 3.80
CA GLY A 237 -6.87 -4.65 3.12
C GLY A 237 -6.49 -6.14 3.11
N VAL A 238 -5.93 -6.58 1.98
CA VAL A 238 -5.41 -7.94 1.76
C VAL A 238 -4.02 -7.80 1.17
N GLU A 239 -3.04 -8.52 1.72
CA GLU A 239 -1.66 -8.51 1.23
C GLU A 239 -1.11 -9.93 1.15
N LEU A 240 -0.44 -10.27 0.05
CA LEU A 240 0.09 -11.60 -0.24
C LEU A 240 1.62 -11.59 -0.16
N SER A 241 2.20 -12.55 0.56
CA SER A 241 3.66 -12.70 0.59
C SER A 241 4.20 -13.03 -0.81
N GLN A 242 5.42 -12.57 -1.12
CA GLN A 242 6.06 -12.76 -2.42
C GLN A 242 6.22 -14.22 -2.79
N ASP A 243 6.45 -15.09 -1.80
CA ASP A 243 6.52 -16.54 -2.02
C ASP A 243 5.14 -17.20 -2.25
N GLY A 244 4.05 -16.43 -2.13
CA GLY A 244 2.68 -16.85 -2.32
C GLY A 244 2.20 -17.91 -1.33
N LYS A 245 2.84 -18.03 -0.16
CA LYS A 245 2.46 -18.98 0.90
C LYS A 245 1.48 -18.40 1.90
N LEU A 246 1.59 -17.11 2.22
CA LEU A 246 0.75 -16.45 3.21
C LEU A 246 -0.04 -15.30 2.57
N ALA A 247 -1.25 -15.11 3.08
CA ALA A 247 -2.01 -13.88 2.91
C ALA A 247 -2.32 -13.30 4.29
N PHE A 248 -2.32 -11.98 4.39
CA PHE A 248 -2.72 -11.25 5.58
C PHE A 248 -3.95 -10.42 5.23
N VAL A 249 -5.00 -10.53 6.05
CA VAL A 249 -6.28 -9.84 5.83
C VAL A 249 -6.60 -8.99 7.04
N ALA A 250 -6.76 -7.69 6.84
CA ALA A 250 -7.19 -6.78 7.88
C ALA A 250 -8.69 -6.94 8.15
N LEU A 251 -9.04 -7.22 9.39
CA LEU A 251 -10.42 -7.34 9.88
C LEU A 251 -10.74 -6.10 10.70
N GLY A 252 -11.16 -5.05 9.99
CA GLY A 252 -11.07 -3.66 10.45
C GLY A 252 -11.72 -3.41 11.81
N PRO A 253 -13.05 -3.48 11.93
CA PRO A 253 -13.76 -3.26 13.19
C PRO A 253 -13.46 -4.30 14.28
N ALA A 254 -12.94 -5.48 13.89
CA ALA A 254 -12.53 -6.51 14.83
C ALA A 254 -11.14 -6.25 15.42
N ASN A 255 -10.34 -5.34 14.86
CA ASN A 255 -8.98 -5.01 15.32
C ASN A 255 -8.01 -6.20 15.19
N HIS A 256 -8.15 -7.01 14.14
CA HIS A 256 -7.30 -8.17 13.93
C HIS A 256 -6.75 -8.22 12.51
N ILE A 257 -5.55 -8.80 12.37
CA ILE A 257 -5.08 -9.34 11.10
C ILE A 257 -5.31 -10.85 11.11
N ALA A 258 -6.07 -11.37 10.16
CA ALA A 258 -6.12 -12.81 9.90
C ALA A 258 -4.90 -13.22 9.09
N VAL A 259 -4.23 -14.29 9.51
CA VAL A 259 -3.17 -14.95 8.72
C VAL A 259 -3.79 -16.14 8.01
N VAL A 260 -3.61 -16.22 6.70
CA VAL A 260 -4.22 -17.23 5.85
C VAL A 260 -3.12 -17.99 5.11
N ASP A 261 -3.25 -19.31 5.04
CA ASP A 261 -2.47 -20.12 4.10
C ASP A 261 -3.01 -19.88 2.69
N ALA A 262 -2.22 -19.22 1.84
CA ALA A 262 -2.67 -18.76 0.52
C ALA A 262 -2.84 -19.90 -0.51
N LYS A 263 -2.43 -21.14 -0.19
CA LYS A 263 -2.61 -22.31 -1.06
C LYS A 263 -3.86 -23.10 -0.74
N THR A 264 -4.26 -23.11 0.53
CA THR A 264 -5.43 -23.85 1.02
C THR A 264 -6.59 -22.94 1.40
N TYR A 265 -6.37 -21.62 1.41
CA TYR A 265 -7.30 -20.58 1.82
C TYR A 265 -7.82 -20.71 3.26
N LYS A 266 -7.11 -21.47 4.10
CA LYS A 266 -7.46 -21.66 5.51
C LYS A 266 -6.88 -20.54 6.35
N VAL A 267 -7.70 -19.98 7.22
CA VAL A 267 -7.22 -19.08 8.27
C VAL A 267 -6.45 -19.90 9.30
N ILE A 268 -5.21 -19.50 9.59
CA ILE A 268 -4.29 -20.21 10.48
C ILE A 268 -3.98 -19.45 11.77
N ASP A 269 -4.20 -18.13 11.80
CA ASP A 269 -3.97 -17.32 13.00
C ASP A 269 -4.78 -16.01 12.97
N TYR A 270 -4.93 -15.37 14.13
CA TYR A 270 -5.53 -14.04 14.28
C TYR A 270 -4.65 -13.18 15.21
N LEU A 271 -4.15 -12.06 14.68
CA LEU A 271 -3.23 -11.18 15.37
C LEU A 271 -3.96 -9.92 15.82
N LEU A 272 -4.07 -9.70 17.14
CA LEU A 272 -4.68 -8.49 17.70
C LEU A 272 -3.80 -7.27 17.42
N VAL A 273 -4.36 -6.25 16.78
CA VAL A 273 -3.70 -4.99 16.41
C VAL A 273 -4.45 -3.79 17.00
N GLY A 274 -4.08 -2.57 16.59
CA GLY A 274 -4.78 -1.35 16.97
C GLY A 274 -6.23 -1.28 16.46
N ARG A 275 -6.92 -0.22 16.86
CA ARG A 275 -8.36 -0.07 16.61
C ARG A 275 -8.62 0.38 15.18
N ARG A 276 -9.54 -0.31 14.50
CA ARG A 276 -9.94 -0.07 13.09
C ARG A 276 -8.75 -0.21 12.16
N VAL A 277 -8.30 -1.45 11.97
CA VAL A 277 -7.21 -1.76 11.04
C VAL A 277 -7.65 -1.59 9.58
N TRP A 278 -6.74 -1.15 8.71
CA TRP A 278 -6.98 -0.87 7.29
C TRP A 278 -5.98 -1.61 6.39
N HIS A 279 -5.08 -0.89 5.71
CA HIS A 279 -4.16 -1.45 4.75
C HIS A 279 -2.85 -1.87 5.43
N MET A 280 -2.02 -2.55 4.66
CA MET A 280 -0.76 -3.09 5.12
C MET A 280 0.25 -3.12 3.96
N ALA A 281 1.53 -3.17 4.30
CA ALA A 281 2.58 -3.50 3.35
C ALA A 281 3.75 -4.18 4.06
N PHE A 282 4.45 -5.05 3.33
CA PHE A 282 5.63 -5.72 3.83
C PHE A 282 6.86 -4.78 3.85
N SER A 283 7.80 -5.06 4.76
CA SER A 283 9.19 -4.60 4.59
C SER A 283 9.78 -5.21 3.32
N PRO A 284 10.84 -4.62 2.73
CA PRO A 284 11.40 -5.13 1.47
C PRO A 284 11.87 -6.58 1.54
N ASP A 285 12.26 -7.05 2.72
CA ASP A 285 12.68 -8.43 2.99
C ASP A 285 11.56 -9.35 3.50
N GLU A 286 10.31 -8.85 3.56
CA GLU A 286 9.11 -9.50 4.11
C GLU A 286 9.22 -10.06 5.53
N LYS A 287 10.24 -9.67 6.30
CA LYS A 287 10.33 -10.09 7.70
C LYS A 287 9.31 -9.37 8.58
N LEU A 288 8.94 -8.15 8.19
CA LEU A 288 7.93 -7.35 8.87
C LEU A 288 6.75 -7.08 7.95
N LEU A 289 5.57 -7.03 8.53
CA LEU A 289 4.36 -6.49 7.93
C LEU A 289 3.88 -5.32 8.78
N LEU A 290 3.68 -4.16 8.16
CA LEU A 290 3.15 -2.97 8.84
C LEU A 290 1.69 -2.82 8.47
N THR A 291 0.84 -2.47 9.44
CA THR A 291 -0.59 -2.22 9.19
C THR A 291 -1.10 -1.00 9.95
N THR A 292 -1.92 -0.20 9.28
CA THR A 292 -2.46 1.07 9.77
C THR A 292 -3.72 0.85 10.63
N ASN A 293 -3.79 1.51 11.78
CA ASN A 293 -4.93 1.45 12.69
C ASN A 293 -5.57 2.83 12.83
N GLY A 294 -6.64 3.06 12.07
CA GLY A 294 -7.24 4.38 11.91
C GLY A 294 -7.68 5.03 13.22
N ILE A 295 -8.47 4.30 14.03
CA ILE A 295 -9.08 4.88 15.24
C ILE A 295 -8.08 5.05 16.39
N SER A 296 -7.08 4.16 16.52
CA SER A 296 -6.04 4.32 17.53
C SER A 296 -4.89 5.25 17.09
N GLY A 297 -4.77 5.52 15.79
CA GLY A 297 -3.78 6.45 15.23
C GLY A 297 -2.36 5.91 15.35
N ASP A 298 -2.17 4.62 15.07
CA ASP A 298 -0.88 3.95 15.18
C ASP A 298 -0.70 2.93 14.04
N VAL A 299 0.53 2.50 13.84
CA VAL A 299 0.90 1.39 12.95
C VAL A 299 1.33 0.21 13.80
N SER A 300 0.69 -0.93 13.61
CA SER A 300 1.14 -2.20 14.19
C SER A 300 2.19 -2.85 13.30
N VAL A 301 3.29 -3.30 13.90
CA VAL A 301 4.39 -4.01 13.23
C VAL A 301 4.30 -5.48 13.61
N ILE A 302 4.19 -6.35 12.61
CA ILE A 302 4.05 -7.79 12.76
C ILE A 302 5.35 -8.45 12.27
N ASP A 303 5.95 -9.30 13.10
CA ASP A 303 6.98 -10.25 12.68
C ASP A 303 6.28 -11.41 11.96
N VAL A 304 6.58 -11.55 10.66
CA VAL A 304 5.88 -12.45 9.73
C VAL A 304 6.17 -13.91 10.05
N GLU A 305 7.43 -14.24 10.33
CA GLU A 305 7.84 -15.61 10.68
C GLU A 305 7.21 -16.06 11.99
N LYS A 306 7.21 -15.19 13.00
CA LYS A 306 6.65 -15.49 14.33
C LYS A 306 5.13 -15.32 14.38
N ARG A 307 4.51 -14.74 13.35
CA ARG A 307 3.10 -14.31 13.31
C ARG A 307 2.73 -13.59 14.60
N LYS A 308 3.45 -12.52 14.90
CA LYS A 308 3.27 -11.81 16.17
C LYS A 308 3.43 -10.31 15.99
N VAL A 309 2.52 -9.54 16.59
CA VAL A 309 2.70 -8.09 16.73
C VAL A 309 3.85 -7.81 17.69
N VAL A 310 4.88 -7.13 17.20
CA VAL A 310 6.12 -6.84 17.95
C VAL A 310 6.23 -5.38 18.38
N LYS A 311 5.55 -4.45 17.70
CA LYS A 311 5.56 -3.03 18.07
C LYS A 311 4.28 -2.32 17.61
N SER A 312 3.92 -1.26 18.29
CA SER A 312 2.96 -0.25 17.83
C SER A 312 3.67 1.09 17.78
N ILE A 313 3.56 1.79 16.66
CA ILE A 313 4.24 3.05 16.37
C ILE A 313 3.17 4.13 16.26
N LYS A 314 3.23 5.16 17.11
CA LYS A 314 2.30 6.29 17.03
C LYS A 314 2.60 7.10 15.76
N VAL A 315 1.57 7.37 14.98
CA VAL A 315 1.61 8.23 13.77
C VAL A 315 0.54 9.32 13.89
N GLY A 316 0.20 9.98 12.78
CA GLY A 316 -0.91 10.92 12.71
C GLY A 316 -2.27 10.27 12.97
N ARG A 317 -3.32 11.09 12.95
CA ARG A 317 -4.70 10.69 13.20
C ARG A 317 -5.29 10.04 11.95
N TYR A 318 -5.98 8.92 12.16
CA TYR A 318 -6.62 8.13 11.10
C TYR A 318 -5.63 7.70 10.01
N PRO A 319 -4.57 6.95 10.37
CA PRO A 319 -3.70 6.37 9.36
C PRO A 319 -4.47 5.35 8.53
N TRP A 320 -4.26 5.38 7.21
CA TRP A 320 -5.06 4.61 6.26
C TRP A 320 -4.20 3.79 5.29
N GLY A 321 -3.48 4.47 4.40
CA GLY A 321 -2.61 3.86 3.38
C GLY A 321 -1.18 3.67 3.86
N LEU A 322 -0.47 2.73 3.24
CA LEU A 322 0.93 2.43 3.57
C LEU A 322 1.71 2.07 2.31
N ALA A 323 2.91 2.64 2.14
CA ALA A 323 3.85 2.28 1.08
C ALA A 323 5.26 2.13 1.66
N VAL A 324 6.03 1.16 1.20
CA VAL A 324 7.38 0.88 1.71
C VAL A 324 8.41 1.05 0.61
N LYS A 325 9.43 1.88 0.86
CA LYS A 325 10.58 2.10 -0.01
C LYS A 325 11.77 1.30 0.50
N ALA A 326 12.41 0.55 -0.40
CA ALA A 326 13.71 -0.06 -0.16
C ALA A 326 14.84 0.97 -0.40
N ASP A 327 15.97 0.80 0.28
CA ASP A 327 17.23 1.45 -0.13
C ASP A 327 17.81 0.84 -1.42
#